data_AF-A0A6J4KIX0-F1
#
_entry.id   AF-A0A6J4KIX0-F1
#
_cell.length_a   1.000
_cell.length_b   1.000
_cell.length_c   1.000
_cell.angle_alpha   90.00
_cell.angle_beta   90.00
_cell.angle_gamma   90.00
#
_symmetry.space_group_name_H-M   'P 1'
#
loop_
_entity.id
_entity.type
_entity.pdbx_description
1 polymer ?
#
loop_
_entity_poly.entity_id
_entity_poly.type
_entity_poly.pdbx_seq_one_letter_code
_entity_poly.pdbx_strand_id
1 'polypeptide(L)'
;MTNIQVFEDAELTPGTAEYIVLAAQRAIADRGRFSLALSGGSTPRPVYELLAQAPFREQIDWSRTHVWWGDERCVPPDDPQCNYGLAREA
;
A
#
# COMPACT_ATOMS: atom_id res chain seq x y z
N MET A 1 -17.70 -2.99 -14.13
CA MET A 1 -18.34 -1.90 -13.37
C MET A 1 -17.25 -1.15 -12.65
N THR A 2 -17.19 0.17 -12.78
CA THR A 2 -16.21 1.01 -12.07
C THR A 2 -16.77 1.38 -10.71
N ASN A 3 -16.00 1.17 -9.64
CA ASN A 3 -16.34 1.64 -8.30
C ASN A 3 -15.57 2.95 -8.04
N ILE A 4 -16.28 4.02 -7.68
CA ILE A 4 -15.70 5.34 -7.40
C ILE A 4 -16.09 5.71 -5.97
N GLN A 5 -15.09 5.95 -5.13
CA GLN A 5 -15.26 6.50 -3.79
C GLN A 5 -14.63 7.89 -3.76
N VAL A 6 -15.35 8.85 -3.20
CA VAL A 6 -14.91 10.24 -3.05
C VAL A 6 -14.70 10.50 -1.57
N PHE A 7 -13.56 11.09 -1.24
CA PHE A 7 -13.15 11.41 0.13
C PHE A 7 -12.86 12.91 0.22
N GLU A 8 -13.09 13.47 1.41
CA GLU A 8 -12.42 14.72 1.77
C GLU A 8 -10.92 14.47 1.93
N ASP A 9 -10.09 15.50 1.76
CA ASP A 9 -8.62 15.36 1.75
C ASP A 9 -8.07 14.63 3.00
N ALA A 10 -8.64 14.93 4.17
CA ALA A 10 -8.24 14.32 5.44
C ALA A 10 -8.59 12.83 5.54
N GLU A 11 -9.57 12.36 4.76
CA GLU A 11 -10.10 11.00 4.82
C GLU A 11 -9.49 10.10 3.74
N LEU A 12 -8.87 10.67 2.71
CA LEU A 12 -8.31 9.91 1.60
C LEU A 12 -7.28 8.87 2.05
N THR A 13 -6.34 9.28 2.90
CA THR A 13 -5.28 8.39 3.40
C THR A 13 -5.83 7.26 4.28
N PRO A 14 -6.58 7.54 5.37
CA PRO A 14 -7.14 6.47 6.20
C PRO A 14 -8.14 5.59 5.44
N GLY A 15 -9.01 6.18 4.60
CA GLY A 15 -9.97 5.41 3.78
C GLY A 15 -9.27 4.46 2.80
N THR A 16 -8.16 4.89 2.20
CA THR A 16 -7.35 4.02 1.32
C THR A 16 -6.66 2.91 2.12
N ALA A 17 -6.13 3.21 3.31
CA ALA A 17 -5.51 2.21 4.18
C ALA A 17 -6.53 1.15 4.63
N GLU A 18 -7.73 1.56 5.06
CA GLU A 18 -8.84 0.66 5.41
C GLU A 18 -9.24 -0.22 4.23
N TYR A 19 -9.34 0.35 3.03
CA TYR A 19 -9.63 -0.42 1.83
C TYR A 19 -8.58 -1.51 1.57
N ILE A 20 -7.29 -1.19 1.71
CA ILE A 20 -6.19 -2.15 1.54
C ILE A 20 -6.25 -3.25 2.59
N VAL A 21 -6.52 -2.92 3.86
CA VAL A 21 -6.69 -3.91 4.94
C VAL A 21 -7.82 -4.88 4.60
N LEU A 22 -8.99 -4.37 4.21
CA LEU A 22 -10.14 -5.20 3.85
C LEU A 22 -9.83 -6.10 2.64
N ALA A 23 -9.13 -5.56 1.64
CA ALA A 23 -8.69 -6.32 0.48
C ALA A 23 -7.70 -7.44 0.87
N ALA A 24 -6.77 -7.14 1.77
CA ALA A 24 -5.78 -8.10 2.26
C ALA A 24 -6.44 -9.25 3.04
N GLN A 25 -7.29 -8.93 4.01
CA GLN A 25 -8.02 -9.91 4.82
C GLN A 25 -8.86 -10.83 3.94
N ARG A 26 -9.61 -10.25 3.00
CA ARG A 26 -10.42 -11.03 2.05
C ARG A 26 -9.56 -11.92 1.16
N ALA A 27 -8.47 -11.38 0.60
CA ALA A 27 -7.58 -12.15 -0.27
C ALA A 27 -6.94 -13.35 0.46
N ILE A 28 -6.50 -13.13 1.71
CA ILE A 28 -5.88 -14.17 2.52
C ILE A 28 -6.92 -15.21 2.96
N ALA A 29 -8.13 -14.80 3.33
CA ALA A 29 -9.21 -15.72 3.65
C ALA A 29 -9.61 -16.59 2.44
N ASP A 30 -9.75 -15.98 1.26
CA ASP A 30 -10.22 -16.67 0.05
C ASP A 30 -9.13 -17.54 -0.61
N ARG A 31 -7.86 -17.10 -0.56
CA ARG A 31 -6.78 -17.68 -1.40
C ARG A 31 -5.50 -18.00 -0.63
N GLY A 32 -5.45 -17.74 0.67
CA GLY A 32 -4.27 -17.96 1.49
C GLY A 32 -3.13 -16.96 1.27
N ARG A 33 -3.28 -15.98 0.37
CA ARG A 33 -2.30 -14.91 0.13
C ARG A 33 -2.93 -13.60 -0.34
N PHE A 34 -2.27 -12.49 -0.02
CA PHE A 34 -2.52 -11.18 -0.60
C PHE A 34 -1.34 -10.76 -1.49
N SER A 35 -1.62 -10.12 -2.62
CA SER A 35 -0.57 -9.59 -3.50
C SER A 35 -0.87 -8.13 -3.79
N LEU A 36 0.08 -7.25 -3.48
CA LEU A 36 -0.06 -5.81 -3.56
C LEU A 36 1.03 -5.25 -4.48
N ALA A 37 0.64 -4.57 -5.55
CA ALA A 37 1.55 -3.81 -6.39
C ALA A 37 1.53 -2.35 -5.93
N LEU A 38 2.69 -1.85 -5.51
CA LEU A 38 2.90 -0.48 -5.05
C LEU A 38 3.11 0.45 -6.24
N SER A 39 2.68 1.69 -6.05
CA SER A 39 2.87 2.79 -6.99
C SER A 39 3.91 3.74 -6.44
N GLY A 40 4.59 4.44 -7.33
CA GLY A 40 5.45 5.56 -6.96
C GLY A 40 4.73 6.85 -6.60
N GLY A 41 5.53 7.88 -6.28
CA GLY A 41 5.07 9.26 -6.12
C GLY A 41 4.65 9.63 -4.70
N SER A 42 4.22 10.88 -4.52
CA SER A 42 3.90 11.44 -3.20
C SER A 42 2.50 11.07 -2.69
N THR A 43 1.54 10.81 -3.59
CA THR A 43 0.16 10.48 -3.20
C THR A 43 0.04 9.18 -2.38
N PRO A 44 0.68 8.05 -2.74
CA PRO A 44 0.54 6.83 -1.95
C PRO A 44 1.45 6.78 -0.72
N ARG A 45 2.46 7.66 -0.61
CA ARG A 45 3.44 7.64 0.50
C ARG A 45 2.78 7.71 1.88
N PRO A 46 1.84 8.66 2.18
CA PRO A 46 1.17 8.70 3.47
C PRO A 46 0.37 7.43 3.79
N VAL A 47 -0.14 6.74 2.77
CA VAL A 47 -0.85 5.46 2.95
C VAL A 47 0.12 4.37 3.38
N TYR A 48 1.32 4.31 2.79
CA TYR A 48 2.34 3.33 3.17
C TYR A 48 2.84 3.58 4.60
N GLU A 49 3.13 4.83 4.93
CA GLU A 49 3.52 5.25 6.29
C GLU A 49 2.44 4.87 7.32
N LEU A 50 1.16 5.03 6.97
CA LEU A 50 0.04 4.66 7.85
C LEU A 50 -0.12 3.13 7.99
N LEU A 51 0.00 2.37 6.88
CA LEU A 51 -0.06 0.91 6.90
C LEU A 51 1.09 0.28 7.71
N ALA A 52 2.23 0.97 7.80
CA ALA A 52 3.38 0.53 8.60
C ALA A 52 3.19 0.75 10.12
N GLN A 53 2.14 1.47 10.54
CA GLN A 53 1.87 1.83 11.94
C GLN A 53 0.66 1.09 12.52
N ALA A 54 0.62 0.95 13.86
CA ALA A 54 -0.57 0.45 14.55
C ALA A 54 -1.73 1.46 14.42
N PRO A 55 -2.99 0.99 14.30
CA PRO A 55 -3.40 -0.42 14.31
C PRO A 55 -3.37 -1.09 12.93
N PHE A 56 -3.11 -0.36 11.84
CA PHE A 56 -3.20 -0.90 10.47
C PHE A 56 -2.20 -2.04 10.21
N ARG A 57 -0.96 -1.88 10.67
CA ARG A 57 0.09 -2.90 10.56
C ARG A 57 -0.34 -4.25 11.10
N GLU A 58 -1.10 -4.27 12.19
CA GLU A 58 -1.51 -5.50 12.88
C GLU A 58 -2.70 -6.18 12.22
N GLN A 59 -3.44 -5.46 11.37
CA GLN A 59 -4.62 -5.98 10.69
C GLN A 59 -4.31 -6.72 9.37
N ILE A 60 -3.05 -6.68 8.92
CA ILE A 60 -2.56 -7.38 7.73
C ILE A 60 -1.62 -8.49 8.17
N ASP A 61 -1.90 -9.73 7.75
CA ASP A 61 -0.95 -10.82 7.88
C ASP A 61 0.15 -10.68 6.81
N TRP A 62 1.22 -9.96 7.16
CA TRP A 62 2.37 -9.72 6.30
C TRP A 62 3.12 -11.00 5.91
N SER A 63 3.02 -12.08 6.70
CA SER A 63 3.65 -13.36 6.35
C SER A 63 3.01 -14.02 5.13
N ARG A 64 1.77 -13.60 4.79
CA ARG A 64 1.01 -14.05 3.62
C ARG A 64 0.83 -12.96 2.57
N THR A 65 1.55 -11.85 2.70
CA THR A 65 1.46 -10.71 1.79
C THR A 65 2.70 -10.64 0.90
N HIS A 66 2.49 -10.60 -0.41
CA HIS A 66 3.56 -10.43 -1.40
C HIS A 66 3.49 -9.03 -2.00
N VAL A 67 4.60 -8.30 -1.94
CA VAL A 67 4.70 -6.92 -2.42
C VAL A 67 5.45 -6.87 -3.73
N TRP A 68 4.94 -6.07 -4.66
CA TRP A 68 5.50 -5.81 -5.99
C TRP A 68 5.49 -4.31 -6.25
N TRP A 69 6.14 -3.88 -7.35
CA TRP A 69 6.04 -2.53 -7.87
C TRP A 69 5.33 -2.57 -9.21
N GLY A 70 4.31 -1.72 -9.38
CA GLY A 70 3.60 -1.60 -10.66
C GLY A 70 4.47 -0.96 -11.74
N ASP A 71 5.30 0.00 -11.34
CA ASP A 71 6.33 0.65 -12.15
C ASP A 71 7.56 0.99 -11.28
N GLU A 72 8.71 1.20 -11.93
CA GLU A 72 9.92 1.68 -11.25
C GLU A 72 10.77 2.51 -12.22
N ARG A 73 11.52 3.45 -11.64
CA ARG A 73 12.46 4.32 -12.33
C ARG A 73 13.78 3.58 -12.42
N CYS A 74 14.40 3.59 -13.59
CA CYS A 74 15.71 2.95 -13.80
C CYS A 74 16.86 3.81 -13.25
N VAL A 75 16.86 4.00 -11.94
CA VAL A 75 17.83 4.80 -11.17
C VAL A 75 18.43 3.97 -10.02
N PRO A 76 19.58 4.38 -9.45
CA PRO A 76 20.15 3.71 -8.28
C PRO A 76 19.19 3.65 -7.08
N PRO A 77 19.30 2.65 -6.18
CA PRO A 77 18.40 2.49 -5.04
C PRO A 77 18.44 3.60 -3.98
N ASP A 78 19.48 4.42 -3.98
CA ASP A 78 19.65 5.61 -3.12
C ASP A 78 19.17 6.90 -3.79
N ASP A 79 18.70 6.82 -5.04
CA ASP A 79 18.11 7.95 -5.73
C ASP A 79 16.74 8.31 -5.11
N PRO A 80 16.47 9.58 -4.79
CA PRO A 80 15.19 10.03 -4.24
C PRO A 80 13.95 9.70 -5.12
N GLN A 81 14.14 9.39 -6.39
CA GLN A 81 13.08 9.02 -7.32
C GLN A 81 12.78 7.51 -7.35
N CYS A 82 13.55 6.69 -6.64
CA CYS A 82 13.37 5.24 -6.56
C CYS A 82 12.08 4.89 -5.77
N ASN A 83 11.11 4.25 -6.41
CA ASN A 83 9.87 3.83 -5.75
C ASN A 83 10.14 2.76 -4.68
N TYR A 84 11.11 1.88 -4.90
CA TYR A 84 11.59 0.94 -3.89
C TYR A 84 12.18 1.67 -2.68
N GLY A 85 12.98 2.72 -2.90
CA GLY A 85 13.52 3.57 -1.85
C GLY A 85 12.40 4.17 -1.00
N LEU A 86 11.43 4.81 -1.65
CA LEU A 86 10.24 5.38 -1.00
C LEU A 86 9.48 4.34 -0.17
N ALA A 87 9.16 3.18 -0.75
CA ALA A 87 8.38 2.15 -0.08
C ALA A 87 9.11 1.51 1.11
N ARG A 88 10.44 1.53 1.11
CA ARG A 88 11.27 1.01 2.22
C ARG A 88 11.42 2.00 3.37
N GLU A 89 11.37 3.29 3.07
CA GLU A 89 11.46 4.37 4.07
C GLU A 89 10.14 4.66 4.78
N ALA A 90 9.03 4.50 4.07
CA ALA A 90 7.67 4.64 4.59
C ALA A 90 7.33 3.55 5.61
#